data_AF-A0A5B7RBU6-F1
#
_entry.id   AF-A0A5B7RBU6-F1
#
_cell.length_a   1.000
_cell.length_b   1.000
_cell.length_c   1.000
_cell.angle_alpha   90.00
_cell.angle_beta   90.00
_cell.angle_gamma   90.00
#
_symmetry.space_group_name_H-M   'P 1'
#
loop_
_entity.id
_entity.type
_entity.pdbx_description
1 polymer ?
#
loop_
_entity_poly.entity_id
_entity_poly.type
_entity_poly.pdbx_seq_one_letter_code
_entity_poly.pdbx_strand_id
1 'polypeptide(L)'
;MKKTFKVAAVAAAGVLTLAGCSGDSDNEDNVTVVGYSVLESANENLFKAFEGTDAGDGVTFDGPSYGASGEQSRGVADGQDADLVHFSLEPDMTRLVDAGIVAEDWKDNDTKGICTQSVVVMVVQKGNPKGIQDWSDLVRDDVSVVTPNPASSGSAKWNLLAAYGDVIAGGGSEEEAAAYMTELFDHVAALPDSGRDATTAFTSGTGDVLLSYENEAILARQNGEDFDYVIPPTTLLIENPCAATEDAPEAASAFLDFQKSAEGQKLYAETGFRPLVDEGDLEVEGANDPADPFPAPTTMLTIDGDFDGWGSANSLYFGDGQDGNPLGILTDIQQSSGAGS
;
A
#
# COMPACT_ATOMS: atom_id res chain seq x y z
N MET A 1 19.04 10.92 -102.91
CA MET A 1 20.08 11.31 -101.94
C MET A 1 19.61 10.86 -100.56
N LYS A 2 20.40 10.00 -99.89
CA LYS A 2 20.50 9.73 -98.42
C LYS A 2 19.19 9.55 -97.62
N LYS A 3 18.99 8.58 -96.73
CA LYS A 3 19.67 7.35 -96.29
C LYS A 3 18.61 6.63 -95.42
N THR A 4 18.55 5.32 -95.58
CA THR A 4 17.85 4.31 -94.78
C THR A 4 18.27 4.33 -93.29
N PHE A 5 17.40 3.91 -92.35
CA PHE A 5 17.66 2.78 -91.44
C PHE A 5 16.40 2.38 -90.64
N LYS A 6 16.30 1.07 -90.38
CA LYS A 6 15.21 0.31 -89.78
C LYS A 6 15.53 -0.05 -88.31
N VAL A 7 14.51 -0.54 -87.58
CA VAL A 7 14.50 -1.69 -86.64
C VAL A 7 14.36 -1.44 -85.12
N ALA A 8 13.36 -2.16 -84.59
CA ALA A 8 13.18 -2.89 -83.31
C ALA A 8 12.84 -2.21 -81.99
N ALA A 9 11.72 -2.72 -81.45
CA ALA A 9 11.32 -2.78 -80.06
C ALA A 9 12.16 -3.76 -79.24
N VAL A 10 12.29 -3.51 -77.92
CA VAL A 10 12.43 -4.54 -76.88
C VAL A 10 11.75 -4.03 -75.61
N ALA A 11 10.78 -4.80 -75.12
CA ALA A 11 10.20 -4.69 -73.79
C ALA A 11 11.14 -5.34 -72.77
N ALA A 12 11.35 -4.71 -71.61
CA ALA A 12 12.03 -5.31 -70.47
C ALA A 12 11.12 -5.19 -69.24
N ALA A 13 10.68 -6.35 -68.76
CA ALA A 13 9.97 -6.53 -67.49
C ALA A 13 10.96 -6.41 -66.34
N GLY A 14 10.72 -5.50 -65.39
CA GLY A 14 11.44 -5.41 -64.13
C GLY A 14 10.63 -6.09 -63.03
N VAL A 15 11.13 -7.24 -62.55
CA VAL A 15 10.66 -7.90 -61.32
C VAL A 15 11.26 -7.14 -60.14
N LEU A 16 10.43 -6.43 -59.37
CA LEU A 16 10.80 -5.83 -58.09
C LEU A 16 10.58 -6.89 -57.00
N THR A 17 11.67 -7.43 -56.48
CA THR A 17 11.70 -8.19 -55.24
C THR A 17 11.51 -7.23 -54.07
N LEU A 18 10.31 -7.22 -53.48
CA LEU A 18 10.07 -6.61 -52.17
C LEU A 18 10.73 -7.49 -51.12
N ALA A 19 11.90 -7.07 -50.64
CA ALA A 19 12.40 -7.52 -49.34
C ALA A 19 11.50 -6.86 -48.29
N GLY A 20 10.54 -7.63 -47.77
CA GLY A 20 9.79 -7.25 -46.59
C GLY A 20 10.75 -7.26 -45.41
N CYS A 21 11.15 -6.08 -44.94
CA CYS A 21 11.53 -5.91 -43.55
C CYS A 21 10.29 -6.28 -42.73
N SER A 22 10.33 -7.40 -42.00
CA SER A 22 9.56 -7.50 -40.77
C SER A 22 9.98 -6.29 -39.95
N GLY A 23 9.07 -5.34 -39.79
CA GLY A 23 9.16 -4.47 -38.63
C GLY A 23 8.96 -5.37 -37.43
N ASP A 24 9.95 -5.44 -36.55
CA ASP A 24 9.66 -5.63 -35.15
C ASP A 24 8.66 -4.54 -34.80
N SER A 25 7.42 -4.94 -34.55
CA SER A 25 6.55 -4.13 -33.72
C SER A 25 7.19 -4.18 -32.33
N ASP A 26 7.87 -3.10 -31.95
CA ASP A 26 8.19 -2.81 -30.55
C ASP A 26 6.86 -2.97 -29.79
N ASN A 27 6.71 -4.12 -29.13
CA ASN A 27 5.56 -4.39 -28.30
C ASN A 27 5.94 -3.78 -26.96
N GLU A 28 5.58 -2.50 -26.76
CA GLU A 28 5.62 -1.88 -25.44
C GLU A 28 4.69 -2.71 -24.55
N ASP A 29 5.28 -3.49 -23.65
CA ASP A 29 4.53 -4.32 -22.71
C ASP A 29 4.11 -3.41 -21.56
N ASN A 30 2.84 -3.01 -21.55
CA ASN A 30 2.27 -2.20 -20.48
C ASN A 30 1.90 -3.08 -19.28
N VAL A 31 2.27 -2.66 -18.07
CA VAL A 31 1.89 -3.28 -16.81
C VAL A 31 0.97 -2.35 -16.02
N THR A 32 -0.28 -2.74 -15.84
CA THR A 32 -1.27 -2.02 -15.05
C THR A 32 -1.14 -2.37 -13.57
N VAL A 33 -0.79 -1.37 -12.74
CA VAL A 33 -0.63 -1.54 -11.29
C VAL A 33 -1.83 -0.98 -10.53
N VAL A 34 -2.40 -1.78 -9.64
CA VAL A 34 -3.44 -1.35 -8.70
C VAL A 34 -2.91 -1.40 -7.27
N GLY A 35 -2.73 -0.22 -6.67
CA GLY A 35 -2.10 -0.02 -5.38
C GLY A 35 -3.01 0.61 -4.32
N TYR A 36 -2.66 0.47 -3.04
CA TYR A 36 -3.29 1.24 -1.96
C TYR A 36 -2.75 2.69 -1.87
N SER A 37 -3.44 3.53 -1.10
CA SER A 37 -3.41 5.01 -1.20
C SER A 37 -2.07 5.71 -0.94
N VAL A 38 -1.06 5.01 -0.42
CA VAL A 38 0.24 5.63 -0.04
C VAL A 38 1.41 5.08 -0.84
N LEU A 39 1.16 4.38 -1.96
CA LEU A 39 2.20 3.80 -2.81
C LEU A 39 2.66 4.66 -3.98
N GLU A 40 1.88 5.65 -4.41
CA GLU A 40 2.10 6.39 -5.65
C GLU A 40 3.55 6.91 -5.78
N SER A 41 4.01 7.71 -4.81
CA SER A 41 5.36 8.29 -4.85
C SER A 41 6.48 7.25 -4.78
N ALA A 42 6.28 6.14 -4.07
CA ALA A 42 7.26 5.07 -4.02
C ALA A 42 7.34 4.33 -5.36
N ASN A 43 6.18 3.96 -5.90
CA ASN A 43 6.10 3.25 -7.18
C ASN A 43 6.61 4.08 -8.35
N GLU A 44 6.43 5.41 -8.36
CA GLU A 44 7.04 6.25 -9.39
C GLU A 44 8.58 6.12 -9.46
N ASN A 45 9.25 5.95 -8.31
CA ASN A 45 10.70 5.76 -8.27
C ASN A 45 11.07 4.35 -8.70
N LEU A 46 10.30 3.35 -8.29
CA LEU A 46 10.51 1.96 -8.71
C LEU A 46 10.28 1.76 -10.21
N PHE A 47 9.25 2.36 -10.80
CA PHE A 47 8.98 2.30 -12.24
C PHE A 47 10.18 2.83 -13.03
N LYS A 48 10.64 4.05 -12.71
CA LYS A 48 11.80 4.67 -13.37
C LYS A 48 13.07 3.84 -13.23
N ALA A 49 13.27 3.20 -12.08
CA ALA A 49 14.44 2.35 -11.86
C ALA A 49 14.32 1.04 -12.65
N PHE A 50 13.16 0.39 -12.62
CA PHE A 50 12.90 -0.86 -13.34
C PHE A 50 13.01 -0.70 -14.86
N GLU A 51 12.45 0.37 -15.42
CA GLU A 51 12.57 0.77 -16.84
C GLU A 51 14.03 0.91 -17.28
N GLY A 52 14.94 1.21 -16.34
CA GLY A 52 16.38 1.28 -16.59
C GLY A 52 17.13 -0.05 -16.54
N THR A 53 16.45 -1.16 -16.26
CA THR A 53 17.04 -2.51 -16.18
C THR A 53 16.83 -3.29 -17.48
N ASP A 54 17.63 -4.33 -17.71
CA ASP A 54 17.43 -5.24 -18.86
C ASP A 54 16.06 -5.92 -18.86
N ALA A 55 15.44 -6.10 -17.68
CA ALA A 55 14.12 -6.74 -17.53
C ALA A 55 12.95 -5.78 -17.69
N GLY A 56 13.17 -4.46 -17.54
CA GLY A 56 12.16 -3.43 -17.71
C GLY A 56 12.34 -2.60 -19.00
N ASP A 57 13.34 -2.88 -19.82
CA ASP A 57 13.54 -2.19 -21.10
C ASP A 57 12.31 -2.38 -22.01
N GLY A 58 11.65 -1.27 -22.35
CA GLY A 58 10.42 -1.28 -23.15
C GLY A 58 9.13 -1.58 -22.38
N VAL A 59 9.19 -1.74 -21.05
CA VAL A 59 8.01 -1.85 -20.18
C VAL A 59 7.49 -0.45 -19.85
N THR A 60 6.16 -0.28 -19.83
CA THR A 60 5.51 0.95 -19.39
C THR A 60 4.55 0.67 -18.25
N PHE A 61 4.28 1.68 -17.43
CA PHE A 61 3.30 1.62 -16.34
C PHE A 61 2.23 2.70 -16.53
N ASP A 62 1.41 2.55 -17.58
CA ASP A 62 0.34 3.50 -17.88
C ASP A 62 -0.89 3.24 -17.01
N GLY A 63 -1.42 4.34 -16.44
CA GLY A 63 -2.67 4.33 -15.68
C GLY A 63 -2.65 3.54 -14.37
N PRO A 64 -1.58 3.60 -13.54
CA PRO A 64 -1.64 3.00 -12.22
C PRO A 64 -2.77 3.63 -11.40
N SER A 65 -3.45 2.81 -10.60
CA SER A 65 -4.59 3.24 -9.77
C SER A 65 -4.22 3.14 -8.30
N TYR A 66 -4.41 4.23 -7.56
CA TYR A 66 -4.18 4.28 -6.11
C TYR A 66 -5.43 4.74 -5.37
N GLY A 67 -5.76 4.10 -4.25
CA GLY A 67 -6.90 4.49 -3.42
C GLY A 67 -7.04 3.65 -2.16
N ALA A 68 -8.21 3.70 -1.52
CA ALA A 68 -8.46 2.88 -0.33
C ALA A 68 -8.31 1.37 -0.67
N SER A 69 -7.48 0.66 0.10
CA SER A 69 -7.09 -0.73 -0.20
C SER A 69 -8.27 -1.67 -0.44
N GLY A 70 -9.30 -1.59 0.41
CA GLY A 70 -10.50 -2.41 0.28
C GLY A 70 -11.34 -2.05 -0.94
N GLU A 71 -11.35 -0.78 -1.36
CA GLU A 71 -12.04 -0.35 -2.57
C GLU A 71 -11.30 -0.77 -3.84
N GLN A 72 -9.98 -0.64 -3.87
CA GLN A 72 -9.16 -1.07 -5.00
C GLN A 72 -9.28 -2.58 -5.21
N SER A 73 -9.20 -3.37 -4.14
CA SER A 73 -9.40 -4.82 -4.23
C SER A 73 -10.83 -5.21 -4.68
N ARG A 74 -11.87 -4.50 -4.22
CA ARG A 74 -13.24 -4.69 -4.77
C ARG A 74 -13.31 -4.32 -6.25
N GLY A 75 -12.70 -3.21 -6.67
CA GLY A 75 -12.65 -2.78 -8.05
C GLY A 75 -12.05 -3.85 -8.97
N VAL A 76 -10.92 -4.45 -8.57
CA VAL A 76 -10.28 -5.54 -9.32
C VAL A 76 -11.17 -6.79 -9.35
N ALA A 77 -11.75 -7.19 -8.21
CA ALA A 77 -12.71 -8.29 -8.16
C ALA A 77 -13.93 -8.08 -9.06
N ASP A 78 -14.36 -6.82 -9.25
CA ASP A 78 -15.48 -6.41 -10.10
C ASP A 78 -15.08 -6.15 -11.57
N GLY A 79 -13.83 -6.41 -11.94
CA GLY A 79 -13.34 -6.39 -13.33
C GLY A 79 -12.53 -5.17 -13.75
N GLN A 80 -12.02 -4.38 -12.80
CA GLN A 80 -10.94 -3.42 -13.09
C GLN A 80 -9.69 -4.18 -13.54
N ASP A 81 -9.07 -3.69 -14.63
CA ASP A 81 -7.84 -4.26 -15.18
C ASP A 81 -6.67 -4.10 -14.20
N ALA A 82 -5.91 -5.17 -13.99
CA ALA A 82 -4.76 -5.20 -13.10
C ALA A 82 -3.84 -6.38 -13.47
N ASP A 83 -2.58 -6.07 -13.76
CA ASP A 83 -1.52 -7.07 -13.95
C ASP A 83 -0.79 -7.35 -12.62
N LEU A 84 -0.68 -6.30 -11.79
CA LEU A 84 -0.07 -6.38 -10.47
C LEU A 84 -0.89 -5.61 -9.46
N VAL A 85 -1.09 -6.22 -8.30
CA VAL A 85 -1.77 -5.63 -7.15
C VAL A 85 -0.83 -5.48 -5.98
N HIS A 86 -0.94 -4.37 -5.26
CA HIS A 86 -0.18 -4.12 -4.03
C HIS A 86 -1.11 -3.46 -3.03
N PHE A 87 -1.53 -4.22 -2.02
CA PHE A 87 -2.57 -3.82 -1.08
C PHE A 87 -2.02 -3.55 0.31
N SER A 88 -2.84 -2.90 1.14
CA SER A 88 -2.43 -2.56 2.50
C SER A 88 -2.38 -3.77 3.42
N LEU A 89 -3.15 -4.83 3.18
CA LEU A 89 -3.29 -5.99 4.07
C LEU A 89 -3.78 -7.24 3.34
N GLU A 90 -3.52 -8.40 3.92
CA GLU A 90 -3.81 -9.72 3.33
C GLU A 90 -5.30 -9.96 2.97
N PRO A 91 -6.30 -9.57 3.79
CA PRO A 91 -7.71 -9.76 3.44
C PRO A 91 -8.13 -9.19 2.07
N ASP A 92 -7.45 -8.13 1.62
CA ASP A 92 -7.69 -7.56 0.28
C ASP A 92 -7.07 -8.42 -0.83
N MET A 93 -6.00 -9.14 -0.54
CA MET A 93 -5.47 -10.18 -1.44
C MET A 93 -6.35 -11.43 -1.42
N THR A 94 -6.82 -11.87 -0.25
CA THR A 94 -7.72 -13.02 -0.10
C THR A 94 -8.97 -12.89 -0.98
N ARG A 95 -9.55 -11.69 -1.08
CA ARG A 95 -10.67 -11.42 -1.97
C ARG A 95 -10.36 -11.76 -3.44
N LEU A 96 -9.16 -11.45 -3.91
CA LEU A 96 -8.75 -11.73 -5.29
C LEU A 96 -8.40 -13.21 -5.50
N VAL A 97 -7.86 -13.87 -4.48
CA VAL A 97 -7.68 -15.34 -4.48
C VAL A 97 -9.03 -16.05 -4.57
N ASP A 98 -10.00 -15.65 -3.75
CA ASP A 98 -11.36 -16.21 -3.76
C ASP A 98 -12.07 -15.98 -5.11
N ALA A 99 -11.75 -14.88 -5.80
CA ALA A 99 -12.23 -14.57 -7.14
C ALA A 99 -11.48 -15.30 -8.26
N GLY A 100 -10.38 -16.00 -7.96
CA GLY A 100 -9.52 -16.67 -8.93
C GLY A 100 -8.70 -15.73 -9.82
N ILE A 101 -8.49 -14.49 -9.38
CA ILE A 101 -7.68 -13.47 -10.09
C ILE A 101 -6.20 -13.56 -9.69
N VAL A 102 -5.93 -13.97 -8.45
CA VAL A 102 -4.59 -14.19 -7.91
C VAL A 102 -4.47 -15.66 -7.48
N ALA A 103 -3.32 -16.27 -7.76
CA ALA A 103 -3.06 -17.67 -7.43
C ALA A 103 -3.14 -17.96 -5.92
N GLU A 104 -3.63 -19.14 -5.51
CA GLU A 104 -3.73 -19.52 -4.09
C GLU A 104 -2.36 -19.53 -3.37
N ASP A 105 -1.27 -19.80 -4.11
CA ASP A 105 0.10 -19.91 -3.63
C ASP A 105 0.90 -18.59 -3.77
N TRP A 106 0.23 -17.45 -4.01
CA TRP A 106 0.88 -16.13 -4.18
C TRP A 106 1.84 -15.74 -3.04
N LYS A 107 1.61 -16.27 -1.83
CA LYS A 107 2.43 -16.04 -0.65
C LYS A 107 3.40 -17.18 -0.31
N ASP A 108 3.49 -18.23 -1.12
CA ASP A 108 4.42 -19.36 -0.94
C ASP A 108 5.82 -19.00 -1.47
N ASN A 109 6.43 -17.97 -0.88
CA ASN A 109 7.76 -17.48 -1.21
C ASN A 109 8.49 -16.96 0.04
N ASP A 110 9.77 -16.63 -0.11
CA ASP A 110 10.63 -16.22 1.01
C ASP A 110 10.13 -14.94 1.73
N THR A 111 9.43 -14.07 1.01
CA THR A 111 8.83 -12.83 1.55
C THR A 111 7.42 -13.02 2.09
N LYS A 112 6.87 -14.24 2.02
CA LYS A 112 5.44 -14.52 2.33
C LYS A 112 4.47 -13.61 1.58
N GLY A 113 4.81 -13.23 0.34
CA GLY A 113 4.02 -12.31 -0.48
C GLY A 113 4.07 -10.84 -0.06
N ILE A 114 4.90 -10.46 0.91
CA ILE A 114 5.04 -9.07 1.37
C ILE A 114 6.02 -8.31 0.46
N CYS A 115 5.65 -7.09 0.05
CA CYS A 115 6.55 -6.20 -0.71
C CYS A 115 7.05 -5.02 0.12
N THR A 116 6.23 -4.51 1.04
CA THR A 116 6.60 -3.38 1.90
C THR A 116 6.10 -3.62 3.32
N GLN A 117 6.78 -3.01 4.28
CA GLN A 117 6.34 -3.02 5.67
C GLN A 117 6.48 -1.65 6.31
N SER A 118 5.78 -1.46 7.43
CA SER A 118 5.76 -0.23 8.20
C SER A 118 5.35 -0.52 9.64
N VAL A 119 5.07 0.53 10.42
CA VAL A 119 4.41 0.44 11.72
C VAL A 119 3.33 1.51 11.83
N VAL A 120 2.39 1.32 12.77
CA VAL A 120 1.44 2.38 13.12
C VAL A 120 2.15 3.46 13.94
N VAL A 121 1.94 4.72 13.57
CA VAL A 121 2.46 5.90 14.26
C VAL A 121 1.35 6.91 14.56
N MET A 122 1.64 7.82 15.49
CA MET A 122 0.79 8.95 15.85
C MET A 122 1.40 10.23 15.27
N VAL A 123 0.83 10.74 14.19
CA VAL A 123 1.19 12.04 13.62
C VAL A 123 0.55 13.14 14.45
N VAL A 124 1.33 14.12 14.88
CA VAL A 124 0.91 15.19 15.81
C VAL A 124 1.30 16.55 15.28
N GLN A 125 0.57 17.59 15.67
CA GLN A 125 0.93 18.95 15.28
C GLN A 125 2.37 19.30 15.71
N LYS A 126 3.01 20.20 14.96
CA LYS A 126 4.40 20.57 15.19
C LYS A 126 4.69 20.95 16.64
N GLY A 127 5.72 20.35 17.22
CA GLY A 127 6.13 20.52 18.62
C GLY A 127 5.31 19.69 19.61
N ASN A 128 4.40 18.84 19.14
CA ASN A 128 3.52 17.99 19.93
C ASN A 128 2.83 18.74 21.10
N PRO A 129 1.96 19.73 20.81
CA PRO A 129 1.41 20.63 21.81
C PRO A 129 0.52 19.91 22.85
N LYS A 130 -0.01 18.74 22.50
CA LYS A 130 -0.83 17.89 23.38
C LYS A 130 0.00 16.91 24.21
N GLY A 131 1.29 16.76 23.89
CA GLY A 131 2.19 15.86 24.59
C GLY A 131 1.84 14.39 24.41
N ILE A 132 1.31 14.01 23.24
CA ILE A 132 0.94 12.61 22.93
C ILE A 132 2.21 11.76 22.91
N GLN A 133 2.22 10.66 23.66
CA GLN A 133 3.35 9.72 23.71
C GLN A 133 2.91 8.27 23.51
N ASP A 134 1.68 7.94 23.93
CA ASP A 134 1.14 6.58 23.84
C ASP A 134 -0.36 6.57 23.57
N TRP A 135 -0.94 5.36 23.54
CA TRP A 135 -2.34 5.12 23.23
C TRP A 135 -3.29 5.71 24.29
N SER A 136 -2.88 5.76 25.56
CA SER A 136 -3.71 6.31 26.63
C SER A 136 -3.92 7.82 26.50
N ASP A 137 -3.04 8.53 25.79
CA ASP A 137 -3.21 9.95 25.51
C ASP A 137 -4.36 10.24 24.52
N LEU A 138 -4.74 9.27 23.67
CA LEU A 138 -5.72 9.47 22.60
C LEU A 138 -7.15 9.66 23.10
N VAL A 139 -7.44 9.20 24.32
CA VAL A 139 -8.74 9.27 24.98
C VAL A 139 -8.84 10.40 26.01
N ARG A 140 -7.88 11.32 26.01
CA ARG A 140 -7.94 12.51 26.87
C ARG A 140 -8.99 13.48 26.36
N ASP A 141 -9.76 14.09 27.28
CA ASP A 141 -10.80 15.10 27.01
C ASP A 141 -10.39 16.23 26.04
N ASP A 142 -9.10 16.54 25.97
CA ASP A 142 -8.55 17.61 25.14
C ASP A 142 -7.96 17.14 23.81
N VAL A 143 -8.12 15.87 23.44
CA VAL A 143 -7.55 15.26 22.24
C VAL A 143 -8.67 14.79 21.31
N SER A 144 -8.49 15.06 20.02
CA SER A 144 -9.35 14.55 18.96
C SER A 144 -8.52 13.82 17.91
N VAL A 145 -9.02 12.68 17.44
CA VAL A 145 -8.28 11.71 16.63
C VAL A 145 -8.77 11.70 15.19
N VAL A 146 -7.85 11.65 14.24
CA VAL A 146 -8.14 11.30 12.84
C VAL A 146 -7.63 9.89 12.58
N THR A 147 -8.45 9.05 11.99
CA THR A 147 -8.08 7.73 11.46
C THR A 147 -9.01 7.44 10.29
N PRO A 148 -8.60 6.72 9.24
CA PRO A 148 -9.52 6.44 8.15
C PRO A 148 -10.62 5.43 8.53
N ASN A 149 -11.56 5.20 7.62
CA ASN A 149 -12.68 4.28 7.80
C ASN A 149 -12.27 2.80 7.54
N PRO A 150 -12.48 1.86 8.48
CA PRO A 150 -12.12 0.44 8.28
C PRO A 150 -12.96 -0.32 7.25
N ALA A 151 -14.09 0.24 6.80
CA ALA A 151 -14.90 -0.36 5.72
C ALA A 151 -14.23 -0.25 4.33
N SER A 152 -13.39 0.77 4.13
CA SER A 152 -12.70 1.07 2.86
C SER A 152 -11.18 0.95 2.99
N SER A 153 -10.61 1.38 4.12
CA SER A 153 -9.17 1.57 4.29
C SER A 153 -8.52 0.45 5.10
N GLY A 154 -7.40 -0.09 4.57
CA GLY A 154 -6.56 -0.99 5.34
C GLY A 154 -5.81 -0.31 6.48
N SER A 155 -5.45 0.98 6.31
CA SER A 155 -4.81 1.80 7.34
C SER A 155 -5.61 1.80 8.63
N ALA A 156 -6.93 1.92 8.51
CA ALA A 156 -7.83 1.94 9.64
C ALA A 156 -7.80 0.61 10.41
N LYS A 157 -7.77 -0.53 9.71
CA LYS A 157 -7.67 -1.84 10.37
C LYS A 157 -6.36 -1.97 11.13
N TRP A 158 -5.24 -1.57 10.54
CA TRP A 158 -3.95 -1.52 11.23
C TRP A 158 -3.98 -0.62 12.47
N ASN A 159 -4.49 0.61 12.33
CA ASN A 159 -4.60 1.58 13.42
C ASN A 159 -5.42 1.04 14.60
N LEU A 160 -6.59 0.47 14.30
CA LEU A 160 -7.53 0.01 15.32
C LEU A 160 -7.04 -1.29 16.00
N LEU A 161 -6.39 -2.19 15.26
CA LEU A 161 -5.76 -3.38 15.86
C LEU A 161 -4.56 -2.98 16.73
N ALA A 162 -3.74 -2.00 16.32
CA ALA A 162 -2.64 -1.52 17.15
C ALA A 162 -3.13 -0.92 18.47
N ALA A 163 -4.20 -0.11 18.42
CA ALA A 163 -4.82 0.49 19.58
C ALA A 163 -5.44 -0.58 20.52
N TYR A 164 -6.18 -1.54 19.98
CA TYR A 164 -6.75 -2.64 20.76
C TYR A 164 -5.65 -3.53 21.37
N GLY A 165 -4.64 -3.86 20.57
CA GLY A 165 -3.52 -4.72 20.94
C GLY A 165 -2.64 -4.13 22.04
N ASP A 166 -2.50 -2.80 22.12
CA ASP A 166 -1.77 -2.14 23.21
C ASP A 166 -2.37 -2.47 24.58
N VAL A 167 -3.70 -2.43 24.70
CA VAL A 167 -4.39 -2.75 25.96
C VAL A 167 -4.12 -4.21 26.37
N ILE A 168 -4.21 -5.14 25.41
CA ILE A 168 -3.96 -6.57 25.64
C ILE A 168 -2.49 -6.81 26.01
N ALA A 169 -1.55 -6.20 25.29
CA ALA A 169 -0.12 -6.32 25.55
C ALA A 169 0.27 -5.69 26.91
N GLY A 170 -0.46 -4.67 27.36
CA GLY A 170 -0.37 -4.09 28.70
C GLY A 170 -0.92 -4.98 29.83
N GLY A 171 -1.50 -6.14 29.50
CA GLY A 171 -2.09 -7.08 30.45
C GLY A 171 -3.58 -6.84 30.74
N GLY A 172 -4.23 -5.98 29.96
CA GLY A 172 -5.68 -5.81 29.98
C GLY A 172 -6.43 -6.98 29.37
N SER A 173 -7.71 -7.07 29.69
CA SER A 173 -8.66 -8.03 29.15
C SER A 173 -9.31 -7.53 27.85
N GLU A 174 -9.96 -8.43 27.11
CA GLU A 174 -10.75 -8.07 25.93
C GLU A 174 -11.89 -7.08 26.26
N GLU A 175 -12.48 -7.17 27.47
CA GLU A 175 -13.50 -6.22 27.92
C GLU A 175 -12.90 -4.82 28.13
N GLU A 176 -11.71 -4.73 28.70
CA GLU A 176 -11.00 -3.46 28.87
C GLU A 176 -10.55 -2.87 27.53
N ALA A 177 -10.09 -3.71 26.60
CA ALA A 177 -9.74 -3.28 25.24
C ALA A 177 -10.96 -2.78 24.48
N ALA A 178 -12.10 -3.47 24.54
CA ALA A 178 -13.35 -3.01 23.93
C ALA A 178 -13.87 -1.71 24.56
N ALA A 179 -13.74 -1.53 25.88
CA ALA A 179 -14.09 -0.30 26.57
C ALA A 179 -13.20 0.87 26.12
N TYR A 180 -11.87 0.66 26.06
CA TYR A 180 -10.93 1.66 25.54
C TYR A 180 -11.24 2.03 24.08
N MET A 181 -11.54 1.05 23.22
CA MET A 181 -11.90 1.34 21.83
C MET A 181 -13.20 2.14 21.73
N THR A 182 -14.18 1.87 22.60
CA THR A 182 -15.41 2.68 22.67
C THR A 182 -15.08 4.14 22.99
N GLU A 183 -14.23 4.37 23.99
CA GLU A 183 -13.76 5.71 24.34
C GLU A 183 -12.96 6.34 23.18
N LEU A 184 -12.06 5.60 22.55
CA LEU A 184 -11.30 6.10 21.39
C LEU A 184 -12.21 6.57 20.26
N PHE A 185 -13.27 5.81 19.93
CA PHE A 185 -14.22 6.20 18.90
C PHE A 185 -15.01 7.48 19.26
N ASP A 186 -15.30 7.73 20.54
CA ASP A 186 -15.91 8.99 20.99
C ASP A 186 -14.97 10.21 20.76
N HIS A 187 -13.66 9.97 20.67
CA HIS A 187 -12.64 10.99 20.37
C HIS A 187 -12.34 11.13 18.87
N VAL A 188 -12.89 10.28 18.00
CA VAL A 188 -12.66 10.36 16.55
C VAL A 188 -13.38 11.55 15.93
N ALA A 189 -12.61 12.50 15.40
CA ALA A 189 -13.13 13.70 14.73
C ALA A 189 -13.54 13.45 13.28
N ALA A 190 -12.88 12.51 12.59
CA ALA A 190 -13.13 12.20 11.19
C ALA A 190 -12.70 10.77 10.84
N LEU A 191 -13.43 10.16 9.91
CA LEU A 191 -13.14 8.85 9.31
C LEU A 191 -13.00 8.94 7.77
N PRO A 192 -11.91 9.50 7.23
CA PRO A 192 -11.73 9.61 5.77
C PRO A 192 -11.59 8.25 5.09
N ASP A 193 -11.80 8.21 3.77
CA ASP A 193 -11.93 6.93 3.04
C ASP A 193 -10.62 6.14 2.94
N SER A 194 -9.46 6.81 2.97
CA SER A 194 -8.14 6.20 2.86
C SER A 194 -7.09 6.83 3.79
N GLY A 195 -5.93 6.19 3.93
CA GLY A 195 -4.81 6.74 4.71
C GLY A 195 -4.33 8.11 4.19
N ARG A 196 -4.29 8.28 2.86
CA ARG A 196 -3.93 9.54 2.21
C ARG A 196 -4.95 10.65 2.47
N ASP A 197 -6.24 10.29 2.46
CA ASP A 197 -7.30 11.25 2.78
C ASP A 197 -7.27 11.65 4.26
N ALA A 198 -6.87 10.73 5.15
CA ALA A 198 -6.64 11.00 6.56
C ALA A 198 -5.46 11.96 6.79
N THR A 199 -4.33 11.76 6.09
CA THR A 199 -3.23 12.73 6.05
C THR A 199 -3.71 14.11 5.61
N THR A 200 -4.46 14.18 4.52
CA THR A 200 -4.99 15.43 3.97
C THR A 200 -5.94 16.14 4.93
N ALA A 201 -6.84 15.40 5.59
CA ALA A 201 -7.75 15.96 6.58
C ALA A 201 -7.00 16.54 7.78
N PHE A 202 -5.97 15.83 8.26
CA PHE A 202 -5.13 16.26 9.38
C PHE A 202 -4.33 17.52 9.04
N THR A 203 -3.62 17.53 7.91
CA THR A 203 -2.81 18.71 7.49
C THR A 203 -3.68 19.92 7.14
N SER A 204 -4.95 19.70 6.79
CA SER A 204 -5.96 20.75 6.63
C SER A 204 -6.52 21.29 7.96
N GLY A 205 -6.07 20.78 9.11
CA GLY A 205 -6.41 21.26 10.44
C GLY A 205 -7.50 20.46 11.17
N THR A 206 -7.78 19.23 10.74
CA THR A 206 -8.72 18.33 11.44
C THR A 206 -7.98 17.53 12.52
N GLY A 207 -8.52 17.51 13.73
CA GLY A 207 -7.98 16.70 14.81
C GLY A 207 -6.68 17.24 15.43
N ASP A 208 -6.27 16.62 16.53
CA ASP A 208 -5.03 16.91 17.24
C ASP A 208 -3.93 15.87 16.94
N VAL A 209 -4.35 14.64 16.62
CA VAL A 209 -3.50 13.50 16.31
C VAL A 209 -4.11 12.67 15.18
N LEU A 210 -3.27 12.18 14.28
CA LEU A 210 -3.62 11.26 13.20
C LEU A 210 -2.94 9.91 13.43
N LEU A 211 -3.70 8.82 13.39
CA LEU A 211 -3.14 7.46 13.31
C LEU A 211 -2.82 7.15 11.84
N SER A 212 -1.55 6.84 11.55
CA SER A 212 -1.07 6.63 10.18
C SER A 212 0.01 5.55 10.11
N TYR A 213 0.41 5.23 8.87
CA TYR A 213 1.65 4.49 8.61
C TYR A 213 2.86 5.38 8.83
N GLU A 214 3.97 4.82 9.32
CA GLU A 214 5.23 5.54 9.45
C GLU A 214 5.73 6.09 8.11
N ASN A 215 5.65 5.30 7.04
CA ASN A 215 6.11 5.72 5.71
C ASN A 215 5.34 6.93 5.18
N GLU A 216 4.05 7.00 5.48
CA GLU A 216 3.21 8.14 5.07
C GLU A 216 3.58 9.40 5.85
N ALA A 217 3.87 9.27 7.15
CA ALA A 217 4.36 10.39 7.96
C ALA A 217 5.72 10.91 7.48
N ILE A 218 6.66 10.00 7.16
CA ILE A 218 7.98 10.33 6.62
C ILE A 218 7.84 11.03 5.26
N LEU A 219 7.13 10.43 4.32
CA LEU A 219 6.95 10.97 2.97
C LEU A 219 6.27 12.35 2.99
N ALA A 220 5.25 12.55 3.81
CA ALA A 220 4.61 13.85 3.93
C ALA A 220 5.57 14.92 4.49
N ARG A 221 6.46 14.58 5.45
CA ARG A 221 7.54 15.48 5.88
C ARG A 221 8.57 15.75 4.78
N GLN A 222 8.94 14.75 3.98
CA GLN A 222 9.81 14.94 2.80
C GLN A 222 9.18 15.92 1.79
N ASN A 223 7.86 15.90 1.67
CA ASN A 223 7.08 16.79 0.81
C ASN A 223 6.81 18.18 1.43
N GLY A 224 7.33 18.46 2.63
CA GLY A 224 7.30 19.78 3.26
C GLY A 224 6.14 20.02 4.22
N GLU A 225 5.38 18.99 4.60
CA GLU A 225 4.40 19.10 5.68
C GLU A 225 5.11 19.37 7.03
N ASP A 226 4.56 20.29 7.82
CA ASP A 226 5.14 20.73 9.09
C ASP A 226 4.40 20.13 10.29
N PHE A 227 4.73 18.88 10.59
CA PHE A 227 4.26 18.15 11.76
C PHE A 227 5.39 17.31 12.37
N ASP A 228 5.13 16.70 13.52
CA ASP A 228 5.99 15.65 14.08
C ASP A 228 5.22 14.31 14.11
N TYR A 229 5.90 13.20 14.32
CA TYR A 229 5.23 11.92 14.55
C TYR A 229 5.90 11.15 15.70
N VAL A 230 5.10 10.34 16.37
CA VAL A 230 5.49 9.52 17.53
C VAL A 230 5.31 8.06 17.17
N ILE A 231 6.35 7.27 17.39
CA ILE A 231 6.26 5.81 17.38
C ILE A 231 5.90 5.41 18.82
N PRO A 232 4.69 4.91 19.10
CA PRO A 232 4.31 4.54 20.45
C PRO A 232 5.15 3.35 20.96
N PRO A 233 5.30 3.16 22.28
CA PRO A 233 6.10 2.07 22.84
C PRO A 233 5.63 0.68 22.35
N THR A 234 4.32 0.48 22.27
CA THR A 234 3.69 -0.68 21.62
C THR A 234 3.13 -0.23 20.29
N THR A 235 3.46 -0.91 19.19
CA THR A 235 2.82 -0.70 17.88
C THR A 235 2.68 -2.04 17.17
N LEU A 236 2.00 -2.03 16.02
CA LEU A 236 1.76 -3.19 15.18
C LEU A 236 2.63 -3.13 13.93
N LEU A 237 3.30 -4.24 13.64
CA LEU A 237 3.98 -4.44 12.36
C LEU A 237 2.93 -4.44 11.25
N ILE A 238 3.10 -3.55 10.28
CA ILE A 238 2.27 -3.45 9.10
C ILE A 238 2.99 -4.20 7.97
N GLU A 239 2.34 -5.20 7.39
CA GLU A 239 2.86 -5.99 6.27
C GLU A 239 1.94 -5.82 5.07
N ASN A 240 2.45 -5.24 3.98
CA ASN A 240 1.68 -4.93 2.79
C ASN A 240 1.94 -5.96 1.68
N PRO A 241 0.95 -6.79 1.33
CA PRO A 241 1.12 -7.83 0.32
C PRO A 241 1.07 -7.30 -1.10
N CYS A 242 1.74 -8.00 -1.99
CA CYS A 242 1.76 -7.76 -3.43
C CYS A 242 1.69 -9.10 -4.18
N ALA A 243 1.05 -9.09 -5.35
CA ALA A 243 0.97 -10.26 -6.22
C ALA A 243 0.75 -9.83 -7.67
N ALA A 244 1.24 -10.64 -8.61
CA ALA A 244 0.79 -10.59 -10.00
C ALA A 244 -0.56 -11.31 -10.13
N THR A 245 -1.40 -10.87 -11.07
CA THR A 245 -2.63 -11.59 -11.44
C THR A 245 -2.31 -12.77 -12.37
N GLU A 246 -3.20 -13.75 -12.45
CA GLU A 246 -3.00 -14.98 -13.24
C GLU A 246 -2.77 -14.72 -14.74
N ASP A 247 -3.40 -13.69 -15.30
CA ASP A 247 -3.32 -13.34 -16.72
C ASP A 247 -2.24 -12.28 -17.02
N ALA A 248 -1.44 -11.89 -16.02
CA ALA A 248 -0.45 -10.82 -16.14
C ALA A 248 0.69 -11.18 -17.12
N PRO A 249 1.25 -10.21 -17.85
CA PRO A 249 2.43 -10.41 -18.69
C PRO A 249 3.66 -10.75 -17.84
N GLU A 250 4.67 -11.38 -18.46
CA GLU A 250 5.94 -11.71 -17.78
C GLU A 250 6.63 -10.48 -17.16
N ALA A 251 6.45 -9.31 -17.78
CA ALA A 251 6.92 -8.02 -17.27
C ALA A 251 6.38 -7.68 -15.87
N ALA A 252 5.14 -8.07 -15.53
CA ALA A 252 4.55 -7.84 -14.21
C ALA A 252 5.25 -8.69 -13.13
N SER A 253 5.55 -9.96 -13.44
CA SER A 253 6.33 -10.84 -12.57
C SER A 253 7.76 -10.33 -12.38
N ALA A 254 8.40 -9.85 -13.47
CA ALA A 254 9.73 -9.25 -13.39
C ALA A 254 9.74 -7.97 -12.52
N PHE A 255 8.70 -7.14 -12.63
CA PHE A 255 8.56 -5.97 -11.78
C PHE A 255 8.31 -6.35 -10.30
N LEU A 256 7.47 -7.36 -10.03
CA LEU A 256 7.26 -7.90 -8.69
C LEU A 256 8.57 -8.37 -8.03
N ASP A 257 9.42 -9.06 -8.80
CA ASP A 257 10.75 -9.48 -8.34
C ASP A 257 11.66 -8.26 -8.10
N PHE A 258 11.60 -7.24 -8.96
CA PHE A 258 12.35 -6.00 -8.77
C PHE A 258 11.92 -5.25 -7.50
N GLN A 259 10.62 -5.17 -7.19
CA GLN A 259 10.11 -4.58 -5.95
C GLN A 259 10.73 -5.22 -4.71
N LYS A 260 11.02 -6.53 -4.75
CA LYS A 260 11.60 -7.30 -3.65
C LYS A 260 13.13 -7.39 -3.69
N SER A 261 13.75 -6.91 -4.76
CA SER A 261 15.21 -6.83 -4.88
C SER A 261 15.79 -5.80 -3.91
N ALA A 262 17.10 -5.90 -3.63
CA ALA A 262 17.78 -4.91 -2.77
C ALA A 262 17.65 -3.47 -3.32
N GLU A 263 17.65 -3.28 -4.63
CA GLU A 263 17.44 -1.95 -5.22
C GLU A 263 16.01 -1.45 -5.01
N GLY A 264 15.01 -2.29 -5.24
CA GLY A 264 13.60 -1.96 -4.98
C GLY A 264 13.33 -1.67 -3.51
N GLN A 265 13.86 -2.49 -2.60
CA GLN A 265 13.74 -2.31 -1.15
C GLN A 265 14.43 -1.04 -0.67
N LYS A 266 15.60 -0.70 -1.23
CA LYS A 266 16.25 0.58 -0.97
C LYS A 266 15.38 1.76 -1.41
N LEU A 267 14.80 1.72 -2.61
CA LEU A 267 13.93 2.80 -3.12
C LEU A 267 12.66 2.96 -2.26
N TYR A 268 12.07 1.86 -1.81
CA TYR A 268 11.00 1.90 -0.82
C TYR A 268 11.45 2.56 0.48
N ALA A 269 12.63 2.21 0.97
CA ALA A 269 13.16 2.75 2.21
C ALA A 269 13.47 4.24 2.13
N GLU A 270 13.96 4.74 0.99
CA GLU A 270 14.14 6.18 0.73
C GLU A 270 12.81 6.97 0.81
N THR A 271 11.67 6.30 0.60
CA THR A 271 10.32 6.86 0.75
C THR A 271 9.66 6.54 2.10
N GLY A 272 10.43 6.02 3.07
CA GLY A 272 9.99 5.81 4.45
C GLY A 272 9.39 4.44 4.76
N PHE A 273 9.35 3.50 3.82
CA PHE A 273 8.97 2.12 4.13
C PHE A 273 10.09 1.41 4.90
N ARG A 274 9.74 0.59 5.89
CA ARG A 274 10.72 -0.25 6.56
C ARG A 274 11.18 -1.33 5.57
N PRO A 275 12.49 -1.52 5.34
CA PRO A 275 12.98 -2.49 4.37
C PRO A 275 12.72 -3.92 4.87
N LEU A 276 12.38 -4.87 3.99
CA LEU A 276 12.14 -6.27 4.34
C LEU A 276 13.41 -7.02 4.75
N VAL A 277 14.56 -6.52 4.31
CA VAL A 277 15.89 -7.03 4.62
C VAL A 277 16.77 -5.92 5.17
N ASP A 278 17.88 -6.29 5.80
CA ASP A 278 18.85 -5.31 6.28
C ASP A 278 19.57 -4.65 5.09
N GLU A 279 19.29 -3.36 4.86
CA GLU A 279 19.88 -2.55 3.79
C GLU A 279 21.16 -1.81 4.25
N GLY A 280 21.62 -2.05 5.49
CA GLY A 280 22.79 -1.40 6.06
C GLY A 280 22.55 0.07 6.42
N ASP A 281 23.59 0.91 6.21
CA ASP A 281 23.51 2.33 6.54
C ASP A 281 22.59 3.07 5.55
N LEU A 282 21.39 3.44 6.01
CA LEU A 282 20.38 4.17 5.24
C LEU A 282 20.12 5.53 5.89
N GLU A 283 20.14 6.59 5.08
CA GLU A 283 19.68 7.91 5.49
C GLU A 283 18.32 8.21 4.86
N VAL A 284 17.30 8.50 5.68
CA VAL A 284 15.95 8.82 5.19
C VAL A 284 15.51 10.18 5.72
N GLU A 285 15.48 11.16 4.82
CA GLU A 285 14.93 12.49 5.13
C GLU A 285 13.47 12.38 5.57
N GLY A 286 13.04 13.27 6.47
CA GLY A 286 11.68 13.26 7.02
C GLY A 286 11.45 12.29 8.19
N ALA A 287 12.34 11.31 8.41
CA ALA A 287 12.32 10.49 9.62
C ALA A 287 12.63 11.32 10.89
N ASN A 288 12.29 10.77 12.06
CA ASN A 288 12.58 11.38 13.35
C ASN A 288 14.10 11.50 13.61
N ASP A 289 14.85 10.48 13.24
CA ASP A 289 16.32 10.51 13.13
C ASP A 289 16.68 9.99 11.72
N PRO A 290 17.10 10.86 10.79
CA PRO A 290 17.44 10.41 9.44
C PRO A 290 18.53 9.34 9.39
N ALA A 291 19.44 9.27 10.37
CA ALA A 291 20.51 8.27 10.43
C ALA A 291 20.10 6.96 11.12
N ASP A 292 18.94 6.95 11.79
CA ASP A 292 18.29 5.75 12.34
C ASP A 292 16.79 5.85 12.05
N PRO A 293 16.39 5.72 10.76
CA PRO A 293 15.07 6.13 10.31
C PRO A 293 13.93 5.24 10.80
N PHE A 294 14.25 3.99 11.18
CA PHE A 294 13.27 2.95 11.53
C PHE A 294 13.57 2.30 12.88
N PRO A 295 13.59 3.06 13.98
CA PRO A 295 13.91 2.51 15.29
C PRO A 295 12.89 1.43 15.65
N ALA A 296 13.36 0.40 16.36
CA ALA A 296 12.50 -0.66 16.87
C ALA A 296 11.63 -0.11 18.02
N PRO A 297 10.30 -0.38 18.03
CA PRO A 297 9.46 -0.07 19.17
C PRO A 297 9.84 -0.94 20.38
N THR A 298 9.32 -0.59 21.56
CA THR A 298 9.54 -1.43 22.77
C THR A 298 8.84 -2.77 22.64
N THR A 299 7.62 -2.76 22.12
CA THR A 299 6.80 -3.94 21.84
C THR A 299 6.29 -3.86 20.41
N MET A 300 6.66 -4.86 19.59
CA MET A 300 6.15 -5.02 18.23
C MET A 300 5.11 -6.13 18.23
N LEU A 301 3.85 -5.77 18.03
CA LEU A 301 2.76 -6.71 17.78
C LEU A 301 2.81 -7.18 16.32
N THR A 302 2.25 -8.34 16.06
CA THR A 302 2.11 -8.93 14.72
C THR A 302 0.72 -9.54 14.56
N ILE A 303 0.21 -9.55 13.33
CA ILE A 303 -1.10 -10.18 13.06
C ILE A 303 -1.08 -11.68 13.38
N ASP A 304 0.01 -12.36 13.01
CA ASP A 304 0.16 -13.80 13.27
C ASP A 304 0.28 -14.12 14.76
N GLY A 305 1.02 -13.30 15.52
CA GLY A 305 1.34 -13.58 16.93
C GLY A 305 0.27 -13.13 17.92
N ASP A 306 -0.37 -11.99 17.66
CA ASP A 306 -1.25 -11.31 18.61
C ASP A 306 -2.73 -11.35 18.20
N PHE A 307 -3.02 -11.71 16.94
CA PHE A 307 -4.37 -11.71 16.38
C PHE A 307 -4.73 -13.00 15.62
N ASP A 308 -3.94 -14.07 15.78
CA ASP A 308 -4.14 -15.40 15.17
C ASP A 308 -4.28 -15.37 13.63
N GLY A 309 -3.56 -14.46 12.97
CA GLY A 309 -3.55 -14.32 11.52
C GLY A 309 -4.76 -13.55 10.97
N TRP A 310 -4.64 -13.07 9.73
CA TRP A 310 -5.66 -12.21 9.13
C TRP A 310 -7.03 -12.85 8.96
N GLY A 311 -7.11 -14.16 8.74
CA GLY A 311 -8.39 -14.88 8.66
C GLY A 311 -9.19 -14.77 9.96
N SER A 312 -8.53 -14.94 11.11
CA SER A 312 -9.15 -14.80 12.43
C SER A 312 -9.43 -13.34 12.76
N ALA A 313 -8.42 -12.48 12.59
CA ALA A 313 -8.52 -11.05 12.93
C ALA A 313 -9.61 -10.33 12.13
N ASN A 314 -9.68 -10.55 10.82
CA ASN A 314 -10.66 -9.87 9.97
C ASN A 314 -12.10 -10.27 10.32
N SER A 315 -12.32 -11.54 10.68
CA SER A 315 -13.63 -12.04 11.13
C SER A 315 -14.01 -11.47 12.50
N LEU A 316 -13.11 -11.59 13.49
CA LEU A 316 -13.39 -11.24 14.87
C LEU A 316 -13.57 -9.73 15.08
N TYR A 317 -12.72 -8.91 14.46
CA TYR A 317 -12.70 -7.46 14.72
C TYR A 317 -13.49 -6.67 13.68
N PHE A 318 -13.50 -7.11 12.41
CA PHE A 318 -14.01 -6.33 11.28
C PHE A 318 -15.12 -7.02 10.49
N GLY A 319 -15.67 -8.13 10.98
CA GLY A 319 -16.83 -8.78 10.37
C GLY A 319 -17.99 -7.78 10.19
N ASP A 320 -18.71 -7.88 9.07
CA ASP A 320 -19.78 -6.95 8.70
C ASP A 320 -21.18 -7.44 9.12
N GLY A 321 -21.27 -8.65 9.70
CA GLY A 321 -22.54 -9.25 10.10
C GLY A 321 -23.38 -9.77 8.94
N GLN A 322 -22.85 -9.80 7.71
CA GLN A 322 -23.57 -10.25 6.52
C GLN A 322 -23.40 -11.76 6.28
N ASP A 323 -24.28 -12.33 5.46
CA ASP A 323 -24.27 -13.74 5.04
C ASP A 323 -24.21 -14.77 6.19
N GLY A 324 -24.74 -14.40 7.36
CA GLY A 324 -24.78 -15.25 8.55
C GLY A 324 -23.49 -15.25 9.37
N ASN A 325 -22.50 -14.42 9.01
CA ASN A 325 -21.29 -14.20 9.79
C ASN A 325 -21.59 -13.27 10.98
N PRO A 326 -20.86 -13.40 12.11
CA PRO A 326 -20.98 -12.48 13.22
C PRO A 326 -20.50 -11.07 12.85
N LEU A 327 -21.08 -10.06 13.50
CA LEU A 327 -20.55 -8.70 13.46
C LEU A 327 -19.25 -8.65 14.26
N GLY A 328 -18.22 -8.01 13.70
CA GLY A 328 -16.92 -7.87 14.36
C GLY A 328 -16.97 -6.90 15.54
N ILE A 329 -16.11 -7.11 16.53
CA ILE A 329 -16.06 -6.30 17.77
C ILE A 329 -15.89 -4.81 17.45
N LEU A 330 -14.93 -4.46 16.59
CA LEU A 330 -14.63 -3.06 16.28
C LEU A 330 -15.67 -2.47 15.33
N THR A 331 -16.25 -3.28 14.44
CA THR A 331 -17.40 -2.87 13.63
C THR A 331 -18.60 -2.50 14.51
N ASP A 332 -18.93 -3.33 15.51
CA ASP A 332 -20.06 -3.10 16.43
C ASP A 332 -19.86 -1.84 17.28
N ILE A 333 -18.65 -1.63 17.81
CA ILE A 333 -18.29 -0.44 18.59
C ILE A 333 -18.39 0.82 17.70
N GLN A 334 -17.84 0.78 16.49
CA GLN A 334 -17.92 1.89 15.56
C GLN A 334 -19.38 2.24 15.23
N GLN A 335 -20.22 1.26 14.92
CA GLN A 335 -21.64 1.48 14.64
C GLN A 335 -22.38 2.05 15.85
N SER A 336 -22.02 1.61 17.06
CA SER A 336 -22.65 2.03 18.31
C SER A 336 -22.28 3.45 18.74
N SER A 337 -21.07 3.92 18.42
CA SER A 337 -20.63 5.31 18.67
C SER A 337 -21.26 6.32 17.72
N GLY A 338 -21.80 5.86 16.57
CA GLY A 338 -22.27 6.72 15.49
C GLY A 338 -21.13 7.34 14.66
N ALA A 339 -19.88 6.93 14.90
CA ALA A 339 -18.74 7.34 14.10
C ALA A 339 -18.77 6.65 12.73
N GLY A 340 -19.05 7.40 11.67
CA GLY A 340 -19.01 6.90 10.29
C GLY A 340 -20.27 6.16 9.81
N SER A 341 -21.41 6.35 10.48
CA SER A 341 -22.75 5.99 9.98
C SER A 341 -23.31 7.03 9.00
#